data_AF-A0A2E7E6L2-F1
#
_entry.id   AF-A0A2E7E6L2-F1
#
_cell.length_a   1.000
_cell.length_b   1.000
_cell.length_c   1.000
_cell.angle_alpha   90.00
_cell.angle_beta   90.00
_cell.angle_gamma   90.00
#
_symmetry.space_group_name_H-M   'P 1'
#
loop_
_entity.id
_entity.type
_entity.pdbx_description
1 polymer ?
#
loop_
_entity_poly.entity_id
_entity_poly.type
_entity_poly.pdbx_seq_one_letter_code
_entity_poly.pdbx_strand_id
1 'polypeptide(L)'
;MTVHPTPEAVLLPYQIRWIEDPAQVKIIEKSRRIGLSYSEAADDVLYAASASGANVYYIAFNKDMTQGFISDCANWAKAFNEAASEIHEEVLSDGDKDILKFEIKFPSGNTIQAFSSNPRNLRSKGRPGERLVVDEAAFVDDLDELLKAAMAMTMWGGQIRIISTHNGADNPFNLLIEECRAGEVSHSVHRVSLDDALMDGLFKRICKVSGREWALEAETEWRAALIKRYSPNEDEELFCIPAKSSGAWLPRALIKERMKATTPVLRITAPDGFVVRPEAERRAFVQAWLDSTVAPTLARIPKEAEIYVGEDFGRSGDLTVLTIGFKLSGIQTMVGVMLELRDMPFDQQEQIVEFVLDFFNRLMGAAFDARGNGQYLAEKMMQKFGQSIVAMVMLTESWYRENMPPFKAALEDGTLNELPDDDDVLNDLRAIEVVNGVPRLMNKRTTGADRGKRHGDSAISLVMLHFAVTNLNQGPIEVFSRRPRESQSIFEGYS
;
A
#
# COMPACT_ATOMS: atom_id res chain seq x y z
N MET A 1 -33.50 -56.01 -11.53
CA MET A 1 -33.33 -54.63 -11.03
C MET A 1 -32.09 -54.06 -11.68
N THR A 2 -32.26 -53.29 -12.75
CA THR A 2 -31.20 -52.50 -13.36
C THR A 2 -30.84 -51.37 -12.40
N VAL A 3 -29.66 -51.46 -11.79
CA VAL A 3 -29.09 -50.37 -10.99
C VAL A 3 -28.72 -49.27 -11.99
N HIS A 4 -29.56 -48.24 -12.10
CA HIS A 4 -29.17 -47.03 -12.79
C HIS A 4 -28.05 -46.38 -11.95
N PRO A 5 -26.86 -46.12 -12.53
CA PRO A 5 -25.83 -45.37 -11.81
C PRO A 5 -26.42 -43.99 -11.46
N THR A 6 -26.36 -43.63 -10.19
CA THR A 6 -26.70 -42.29 -9.71
C THR A 6 -25.87 -41.27 -10.50
N PRO A 7 -26.46 -40.20 -11.06
CA PRO A 7 -25.70 -39.16 -11.74
C PRO A 7 -24.63 -38.62 -10.79
N GLU A 8 -23.37 -38.71 -11.21
CA GLU A 8 -22.23 -38.23 -10.45
C GLU A 8 -22.36 -36.71 -10.26
N ALA A 9 -22.17 -36.20 -9.04
CA ALA A 9 -22.39 -34.79 -8.72
C ALA A 9 -21.52 -33.87 -9.60
N VAL A 10 -22.14 -32.87 -10.23
CA VAL A 10 -21.45 -31.93 -11.13
C VAL A 10 -20.50 -31.01 -10.36
N LEU A 11 -20.78 -30.71 -9.10
CA LEU A 11 -19.91 -29.90 -8.25
C LEU A 11 -19.05 -30.80 -7.33
N LEU A 12 -17.83 -30.33 -7.03
CA LEU A 12 -16.91 -30.95 -6.08
C LEU A 12 -17.29 -30.60 -4.64
N PRO A 13 -16.92 -31.41 -3.64
CA PRO A 13 -17.32 -31.18 -2.24
C PRO A 13 -16.99 -29.78 -1.69
N TYR A 14 -15.81 -29.19 -1.93
CA TYR A 14 -15.51 -27.81 -1.49
C TYR A 14 -16.42 -26.77 -2.15
N GLN A 15 -16.83 -26.98 -3.40
CA GLN A 15 -17.74 -26.09 -4.10
C GLN A 15 -19.13 -26.14 -3.46
N ILE A 16 -19.58 -27.34 -3.08
CA ILE A 16 -20.85 -27.54 -2.37
C ILE A 16 -20.80 -26.87 -0.99
N ARG A 17 -19.74 -27.10 -0.20
CA ARG A 17 -19.56 -26.45 1.11
C ARG A 17 -19.60 -24.93 1.03
N TRP A 18 -19.00 -24.37 -0.02
CA TRP A 18 -19.06 -22.93 -0.29
C TRP A 18 -20.50 -22.49 -0.57
N ILE A 19 -21.21 -23.14 -1.48
CA ILE A 19 -22.59 -22.78 -1.87
C ILE A 19 -23.55 -22.87 -0.68
N GLU A 20 -23.47 -23.96 0.10
CA GLU A 20 -24.41 -24.26 1.19
C GLU A 20 -24.30 -23.30 2.38
N ASP A 21 -23.23 -22.52 2.50
CA ASP A 21 -23.07 -21.54 3.56
C ASP A 21 -24.07 -20.37 3.41
N PRO A 22 -25.02 -20.20 4.37
CA PRO A 22 -26.06 -19.18 4.31
C PRO A 22 -25.61 -17.82 4.84
N ALA A 23 -24.35 -17.65 5.27
CA ALA A 23 -23.87 -16.41 5.87
C ALA A 23 -24.14 -15.19 4.97
N GLN A 24 -24.53 -14.08 5.62
CA GLN A 24 -24.78 -12.83 4.93
C GLN A 24 -23.51 -12.35 4.22
N VAL A 25 -22.37 -12.45 4.88
CA VAL A 25 -21.04 -12.22 4.30
C VAL A 25 -20.23 -13.49 4.47
N LYS A 26 -19.76 -14.04 3.34
CA LYS A 26 -18.79 -15.13 3.32
C LYS A 26 -17.60 -14.81 2.43
N ILE A 27 -16.43 -15.25 2.89
CA ILE A 27 -15.12 -14.94 2.33
C ILE A 27 -14.40 -16.27 2.12
N ILE A 28 -13.67 -16.41 1.02
CA ILE A 28 -12.87 -17.60 0.74
C ILE A 28 -11.50 -17.25 0.19
N GLU A 29 -10.47 -17.70 0.90
CA GLU A 29 -9.13 -17.88 0.34
C GLU A 29 -9.08 -19.23 -0.38
N LYS A 30 -8.76 -19.19 -1.68
CA LYS A 30 -8.73 -20.39 -2.53
C LYS A 30 -7.44 -20.54 -3.30
N SER A 31 -7.13 -21.77 -3.70
CA SER A 31 -6.14 -22.09 -4.71
C SER A 31 -6.60 -21.60 -6.09
N ARG A 32 -5.66 -21.19 -6.93
CA ARG A 32 -5.93 -20.81 -8.30
C ARG A 32 -6.50 -21.98 -9.11
N ARG A 33 -7.41 -21.66 -10.05
CA ARG A 33 -7.94 -22.59 -11.07
C ARG A 33 -8.64 -23.84 -10.52
N ILE A 34 -9.23 -23.76 -9.33
CA ILE A 34 -10.06 -24.84 -8.76
C ILE A 34 -11.56 -24.69 -9.10
N GLY A 35 -11.94 -23.76 -9.97
CA GLY A 35 -13.34 -23.63 -10.44
C GLY A 35 -14.33 -23.12 -9.39
N LEU A 36 -13.88 -22.34 -8.40
CA LEU A 36 -14.79 -21.80 -7.39
C LEU A 36 -15.78 -20.77 -7.97
N SER A 37 -15.31 -19.83 -8.81
CA SER A 37 -16.20 -18.87 -9.49
C SER A 37 -17.20 -19.56 -10.42
N TYR A 38 -16.82 -20.69 -11.04
CA TYR A 38 -17.73 -21.51 -11.84
C TYR A 38 -18.87 -22.13 -11.02
N SER A 39 -18.58 -22.54 -9.77
CA SER A 39 -19.63 -23.00 -8.84
C SER A 39 -20.47 -21.85 -8.28
N GLU A 40 -19.88 -20.67 -8.02
CA GLU A 40 -20.65 -19.48 -7.63
C GLU A 40 -21.63 -19.06 -8.74
N ALA A 41 -21.20 -19.10 -10.01
CA ALA A 41 -22.08 -18.84 -11.15
C ALA A 41 -23.29 -19.79 -11.20
N ALA A 42 -23.13 -21.04 -10.76
CA ALA A 42 -24.23 -22.00 -10.69
C ALA A 42 -25.25 -21.60 -9.61
N ASP A 43 -24.78 -21.25 -8.41
CA ASP A 43 -25.63 -20.80 -7.31
C ASP A 43 -26.33 -19.47 -7.64
N ASP A 44 -25.61 -18.54 -8.26
CA ASP A 44 -26.16 -17.24 -8.66
C ASP A 44 -27.26 -17.37 -9.72
N VAL A 45 -27.15 -18.31 -10.64
CA VAL A 45 -28.21 -18.62 -11.61
C VAL A 45 -29.44 -19.16 -10.91
N LEU A 46 -29.29 -20.14 -10.01
CA LEU A 46 -30.42 -20.68 -9.26
C LEU A 46 -31.04 -19.61 -8.35
N TYR A 47 -30.22 -18.75 -7.75
CA TYR A 47 -30.66 -17.66 -6.91
C TYR A 47 -31.46 -16.64 -7.72
N ALA A 48 -30.90 -16.11 -8.82
CA ALA A 48 -31.59 -15.12 -9.65
C ALA A 48 -32.85 -15.71 -10.31
N ALA A 49 -32.82 -16.95 -10.80
CA ALA A 49 -33.98 -17.60 -11.41
C ALA A 49 -35.11 -17.90 -10.42
N SER A 50 -34.82 -18.00 -9.12
CA SER A 50 -35.82 -18.29 -8.09
C SER A 50 -36.73 -17.09 -7.80
N ALA A 51 -38.02 -17.37 -7.56
CA ALA A 51 -38.99 -16.37 -7.12
C ALA A 51 -38.68 -15.79 -5.72
N SER A 52 -37.95 -16.52 -4.88
CA SER A 52 -37.49 -16.05 -3.57
C SER A 52 -36.08 -15.44 -3.59
N GLY A 53 -35.43 -15.41 -4.76
CA GLY A 53 -34.13 -14.79 -4.91
C GLY A 53 -34.21 -13.32 -5.29
N ALA A 54 -33.07 -12.75 -5.65
CA ALA A 54 -32.93 -11.33 -5.97
C ALA A 54 -31.88 -11.11 -7.08
N ASN A 55 -31.59 -9.83 -7.38
CA ASN A 55 -30.52 -9.49 -8.31
C ASN A 55 -29.16 -9.91 -7.78
N VAL A 56 -28.30 -10.33 -8.70
CA VAL A 56 -26.89 -10.64 -8.45
C VAL A 56 -26.03 -9.63 -9.19
N TYR A 57 -25.01 -9.12 -8.50
CA TYR A 57 -23.99 -8.23 -9.01
C TYR A 57 -22.64 -8.92 -8.93
N TYR A 58 -21.89 -8.94 -10.03
CA TYR A 58 -20.54 -9.50 -10.09
C TYR A 58 -19.52 -8.42 -10.43
N ILE A 59 -18.42 -8.38 -9.70
CA ILE A 59 -17.29 -7.48 -9.95
C ILE A 59 -16.00 -8.30 -9.94
N ALA A 60 -15.18 -8.06 -10.97
CA ALA A 60 -13.80 -8.53 -11.07
C ALA A 60 -12.87 -7.38 -11.50
N PHE A 61 -11.57 -7.59 -11.35
CA PHE A 61 -10.55 -6.57 -11.66
C PHE A 61 -10.30 -6.37 -13.18
N ASN A 62 -10.72 -7.31 -14.04
CA ASN A 62 -10.53 -7.18 -15.49
C ASN A 62 -11.76 -7.63 -16.30
N LYS A 63 -11.85 -7.11 -17.54
CA LYS A 63 -12.97 -7.32 -18.47
C LYS A 63 -13.15 -8.80 -18.85
N ASP A 64 -12.08 -9.50 -19.15
CA ASP A 64 -12.13 -10.88 -19.66
C ASP A 64 -12.72 -11.84 -18.61
N MET A 65 -12.44 -11.59 -17.34
CA MET A 65 -13.04 -12.33 -16.23
C MET A 65 -14.54 -12.09 -16.10
N THR A 66 -14.97 -10.82 -16.18
CA THR A 66 -16.39 -10.45 -16.20
C THR A 66 -17.14 -11.14 -17.34
N GLN A 67 -16.54 -11.20 -18.54
CA GLN A 67 -17.10 -11.93 -19.69
C GLN A 67 -17.14 -13.45 -19.48
N GLY A 68 -16.09 -14.02 -18.88
CA GLY A 68 -16.04 -15.44 -18.53
C GLY A 68 -17.16 -15.82 -17.57
N PHE A 69 -17.33 -15.06 -16.49
CA PHE A 69 -18.34 -15.34 -15.47
C PHE A 69 -19.77 -15.30 -16.03
N ILE A 70 -20.13 -14.25 -16.78
CA ILE A 70 -21.48 -14.14 -17.34
C ILE A 70 -21.76 -15.25 -18.38
N SER A 71 -20.73 -15.70 -19.10
CA SER A 71 -20.83 -16.83 -20.02
C SER A 71 -21.08 -18.14 -19.26
N ASP A 72 -20.41 -18.35 -18.13
CA ASP A 72 -20.65 -19.49 -17.25
C ASP A 72 -22.07 -19.48 -16.68
N CYS A 73 -22.59 -18.32 -16.26
CA CYS A 73 -23.99 -18.17 -15.84
C CYS A 73 -24.97 -18.56 -16.97
N ALA A 74 -24.74 -18.11 -18.22
CA ALA A 74 -25.60 -18.45 -19.34
C ALA A 74 -25.58 -19.96 -19.65
N ASN A 75 -24.41 -20.61 -19.52
CA ASN A 75 -24.28 -22.05 -19.70
C ASN A 75 -25.02 -22.82 -18.59
N TRP A 76 -24.92 -22.36 -17.35
CA TRP A 76 -25.66 -22.92 -16.22
C TRP A 76 -27.17 -22.75 -16.36
N ALA A 77 -27.65 -21.58 -16.77
CA ALA A 77 -29.07 -21.35 -17.02
C ALA A 77 -29.63 -22.36 -18.03
N LYS A 78 -28.91 -22.57 -19.14
CA LYS A 78 -29.25 -23.62 -20.12
C LYS A 78 -29.23 -25.02 -19.51
N ALA A 79 -28.22 -25.35 -18.71
CA ALA A 79 -28.08 -26.67 -18.09
C ALA A 79 -29.18 -26.97 -17.05
N PHE A 80 -29.62 -25.96 -16.30
CA PHE A 80 -30.74 -26.06 -15.37
C PHE A 80 -32.11 -26.00 -16.05
N ASN A 81 -32.14 -25.81 -17.38
CA ASN A 81 -33.36 -25.56 -18.15
C ASN A 81 -34.15 -24.34 -17.63
N GLU A 82 -33.42 -23.37 -17.06
CA GLU A 82 -33.96 -22.08 -16.69
C GLU A 82 -34.06 -21.22 -17.95
N ALA A 83 -35.27 -20.77 -18.27
CA ALA A 83 -35.43 -19.81 -19.34
C ALA A 83 -34.69 -18.53 -18.94
N ALA A 84 -33.77 -18.06 -19.77
CA ALA A 84 -33.03 -16.82 -19.55
C ALA A 84 -32.98 -16.03 -20.86
N SER A 85 -32.87 -14.71 -20.78
CA SER A 85 -32.62 -13.89 -21.97
C SER A 85 -31.26 -14.23 -22.58
N GLU A 86 -31.07 -13.84 -23.84
CA GLU A 86 -29.71 -13.72 -24.38
C GLU A 86 -28.90 -12.73 -23.53
N ILE A 87 -27.57 -12.90 -23.51
CA ILE A 87 -26.66 -12.00 -22.82
C ILE A 87 -26.73 -10.64 -23.50
N HIS A 88 -27.06 -9.59 -22.74
CA HIS A 88 -27.08 -8.23 -23.24
C HIS A 88 -25.79 -7.50 -22.84
N GLU A 89 -25.07 -6.95 -23.81
CA GLU A 89 -23.88 -6.12 -23.60
C GLU A 89 -24.26 -4.64 -23.74
N GLU A 90 -23.91 -3.83 -22.73
CA GLU A 90 -24.15 -2.39 -22.71
C GLU A 90 -22.87 -1.67 -22.25
N VAL A 91 -22.52 -0.57 -22.92
CA VAL A 91 -21.43 0.32 -22.51
C VAL A 91 -22.03 1.50 -21.76
N LEU A 92 -21.69 1.65 -20.49
CA LEU A 92 -22.06 2.80 -19.66
C LEU A 92 -20.90 3.79 -19.64
N SER A 93 -21.17 5.05 -19.99
CA SER A 93 -20.18 6.13 -19.89
C SER A 93 -20.20 6.73 -18.48
N ASP A 94 -19.11 6.57 -17.71
CA ASP A 94 -18.90 7.21 -16.40
C ASP A 94 -17.65 8.12 -16.45
N GLY A 95 -17.81 9.32 -17.02
CA GLY A 95 -16.71 10.29 -17.16
C GLY A 95 -15.62 9.82 -18.12
N ASP A 96 -14.39 9.66 -17.63
CA ASP A 96 -13.20 9.31 -18.43
C ASP A 96 -13.01 7.79 -18.67
N LYS A 97 -13.91 6.93 -18.15
CA LYS A 97 -13.82 5.46 -18.33
C LYS A 97 -15.15 4.87 -18.81
N ASP A 98 -15.06 4.09 -19.89
CA ASP A 98 -16.17 3.25 -20.36
C ASP A 98 -16.30 2.01 -19.47
N ILE A 99 -17.49 1.81 -18.89
CA ILE A 99 -17.82 0.63 -18.09
C ILE A 99 -18.62 -0.33 -18.95
N LEU A 100 -18.08 -1.51 -19.16
CA LEU A 100 -18.80 -2.59 -19.81
C LEU A 100 -19.66 -3.33 -18.79
N LYS A 101 -20.94 -3.47 -19.14
CA LYS A 101 -21.95 -4.17 -18.35
C LYS A 101 -22.49 -5.34 -19.19
N PHE A 102 -22.46 -6.54 -18.60
CA PHE A 102 -23.15 -7.71 -19.14
C PHE A 102 -24.36 -8.03 -18.26
N GLU A 103 -25.47 -8.41 -18.88
CA GLU A 103 -26.72 -8.68 -18.17
C GLU A 103 -27.43 -9.94 -18.69
N ILE A 104 -27.93 -10.76 -17.77
CA ILE A 104 -28.88 -11.85 -18.03
C ILE A 104 -30.15 -11.58 -17.22
N LYS A 105 -31.31 -11.65 -17.86
CA LYS A 105 -32.63 -11.51 -17.22
C LYS A 105 -33.33 -12.85 -17.10
N PHE A 106 -33.95 -13.08 -15.95
CA PHE A 106 -34.71 -14.29 -15.66
C PHE A 106 -36.22 -14.01 -15.59
N PRO A 107 -37.08 -15.01 -15.88
CA PRO A 107 -38.54 -14.92 -15.75
C PRO A 107 -39.03 -14.54 -14.34
N SER A 108 -38.22 -14.78 -13.31
CA SER A 108 -38.46 -14.30 -11.95
C SER A 108 -38.55 -12.78 -11.85
N GLY A 109 -38.01 -12.05 -12.83
CA GLY A 109 -37.85 -10.59 -12.81
C GLY A 109 -36.49 -10.14 -12.28
N ASN A 110 -35.66 -11.05 -11.79
CA ASN A 110 -34.30 -10.76 -11.31
C ASN A 110 -33.27 -10.79 -12.44
N THR A 111 -32.10 -10.25 -12.15
CA THR A 111 -30.99 -10.14 -13.11
C THR A 111 -29.65 -10.56 -12.51
N ILE A 112 -28.77 -11.08 -13.35
CA ILE A 112 -27.33 -11.16 -13.06
C ILE A 112 -26.66 -10.06 -13.88
N GLN A 113 -25.94 -9.15 -13.20
CA GLN A 113 -25.22 -8.05 -13.83
C GLN A 113 -23.74 -8.12 -13.47
N ALA A 114 -22.88 -8.10 -14.47
CA ALA A 114 -21.43 -8.17 -14.31
C ALA A 114 -20.78 -6.85 -14.76
N PHE A 115 -19.94 -6.25 -13.90
CA PHE A 115 -19.31 -4.95 -14.13
C PHE A 115 -17.78 -5.06 -14.23
N SER A 116 -17.19 -4.14 -15.00
CA SER A 116 -15.76 -3.80 -14.87
C SER A 116 -15.58 -2.79 -13.73
N SER A 117 -14.63 -3.06 -12.84
CA SER A 117 -14.42 -2.43 -11.52
C SER A 117 -14.65 -0.90 -11.44
N ASN A 118 -15.73 -0.47 -10.76
CA ASN A 118 -15.87 0.87 -10.21
C ASN A 118 -16.83 0.86 -8.98
N PRO A 119 -16.33 1.14 -7.76
CA PRO A 119 -17.13 1.13 -6.53
C PRO A 119 -18.35 2.08 -6.52
N ARG A 120 -18.36 3.13 -7.36
CA ARG A 120 -19.45 4.12 -7.39
C ARG A 120 -20.80 3.51 -7.76
N ASN A 121 -20.81 2.51 -8.63
CA ASN A 121 -22.04 1.86 -9.09
C ASN A 121 -22.74 1.04 -8.00
N LEU A 122 -21.97 0.53 -7.03
CA LEU A 122 -22.51 -0.25 -5.91
C LEU A 122 -23.26 0.61 -4.89
N ARG A 123 -22.94 1.90 -4.76
CA ARG A 123 -23.57 2.78 -3.76
C ARG A 123 -25.08 2.95 -3.95
N SER A 124 -25.60 2.64 -5.13
CA SER A 124 -27.03 2.65 -5.47
C SER A 124 -27.72 1.28 -5.34
N LYS A 125 -26.98 0.24 -4.96
CA LYS A 125 -27.42 -1.15 -4.84
C LYS A 125 -27.57 -1.55 -3.37
N GLY A 126 -28.13 -2.74 -3.11
CA GLY A 126 -28.28 -3.28 -1.76
C GLY A 126 -29.73 -3.28 -1.28
N ARG A 127 -30.67 -3.62 -2.16
CA ARG A 127 -32.04 -3.98 -1.73
C ARG A 127 -32.02 -5.33 -0.99
N PRO A 128 -33.05 -5.64 -0.17
CA PRO A 128 -33.12 -6.90 0.54
C PRO A 128 -32.94 -8.10 -0.38
N GLY A 129 -32.03 -9.01 -0.01
CA GLY A 129 -31.68 -10.21 -0.78
C GLY A 129 -30.66 -10.00 -1.91
N GLU A 130 -30.39 -8.77 -2.37
CA GLU A 130 -29.43 -8.59 -3.46
C GLU A 130 -28.04 -9.12 -3.09
N ARG A 131 -27.42 -9.83 -4.03
CA ARG A 131 -26.14 -10.49 -3.82
C ARG A 131 -25.03 -9.77 -4.58
N LEU A 132 -23.90 -9.55 -3.93
CA LEU A 132 -22.68 -9.03 -4.52
C LEU A 132 -21.57 -10.09 -4.45
N VAL A 133 -21.01 -10.43 -5.61
CA VAL A 133 -19.83 -11.26 -5.77
C VAL A 133 -18.65 -10.37 -6.14
N VAL A 134 -17.63 -10.39 -5.28
CA VAL A 134 -16.34 -9.75 -5.50
C VAL A 134 -15.32 -10.86 -5.75
N ASP A 135 -14.97 -11.06 -7.02
CA ASP A 135 -14.06 -12.11 -7.46
C ASP A 135 -12.65 -11.57 -7.73
N GLU A 136 -11.66 -12.39 -7.41
CA GLU A 136 -10.23 -12.01 -7.31
C GLU A 136 -10.03 -10.70 -6.52
N ALA A 137 -10.69 -10.63 -5.36
CA ALA A 137 -10.75 -9.43 -4.52
C ALA A 137 -9.37 -8.83 -4.22
N ALA A 138 -8.36 -9.65 -3.94
CA ALA A 138 -7.01 -9.20 -3.60
C ALA A 138 -6.27 -8.45 -4.74
N PHE A 139 -6.83 -8.44 -5.95
CA PHE A 139 -6.30 -7.78 -7.14
C PHE A 139 -7.13 -6.57 -7.58
N VAL A 140 -8.13 -6.16 -6.80
CA VAL A 140 -8.89 -4.92 -7.03
C VAL A 140 -8.04 -3.72 -6.57
N ASP A 141 -7.89 -2.71 -7.44
CA ASP A 141 -7.04 -1.53 -7.20
C ASP A 141 -7.36 -0.76 -5.90
N ASP A 142 -8.65 -0.60 -5.58
CA ASP A 142 -9.15 0.08 -4.38
C ASP A 142 -10.14 -0.83 -3.64
N LEU A 143 -9.60 -1.94 -3.12
CA LEU A 143 -10.38 -2.94 -2.41
C LEU A 143 -11.03 -2.35 -1.14
N ASP A 144 -10.36 -1.46 -0.42
CA ASP A 144 -10.90 -0.84 0.81
C ASP A 144 -12.19 -0.05 0.54
N GLU A 145 -12.19 0.81 -0.48
CA GLU A 145 -13.39 1.57 -0.84
C GLU A 145 -14.48 0.66 -1.42
N LEU A 146 -14.11 -0.41 -2.14
CA LEU A 146 -15.05 -1.41 -2.63
C LEU A 146 -15.71 -2.16 -1.47
N LEU A 147 -14.94 -2.65 -0.50
CA LEU A 147 -15.44 -3.36 0.68
C LEU A 147 -16.34 -2.46 1.51
N LYS A 148 -15.97 -1.19 1.70
CA LYS A 148 -16.82 -0.21 2.39
C LYS A 148 -18.18 -0.03 1.70
N ALA A 149 -18.21 0.05 0.38
CA ALA A 149 -19.45 0.13 -0.40
C ALA A 149 -20.25 -1.19 -0.33
N ALA A 150 -19.57 -2.33 -0.45
CA ALA A 150 -20.17 -3.65 -0.37
C ALA A 150 -20.85 -3.86 0.99
N MET A 151 -20.15 -3.60 2.10
CA MET A 151 -20.67 -3.80 3.45
C MET A 151 -21.92 -2.95 3.74
N ALA A 152 -22.07 -1.78 3.12
CA ALA A 152 -23.29 -0.99 3.24
C ALA A 152 -24.54 -1.72 2.71
N MET A 153 -24.40 -2.61 1.71
CA MET A 153 -25.51 -3.43 1.20
C MET A 153 -26.08 -4.38 2.26
N THR A 154 -25.27 -4.76 3.27
CA THR A 154 -25.73 -5.66 4.34
C THR A 154 -26.80 -5.02 5.22
N MET A 155 -26.85 -3.69 5.31
CA MET A 155 -27.81 -2.96 6.17
C MET A 155 -29.27 -3.31 5.87
N TRP A 156 -29.58 -3.64 4.62
CA TRP A 156 -30.93 -4.00 4.18
C TRP A 156 -31.08 -5.50 3.90
N GLY A 157 -30.13 -6.33 4.32
CA GLY A 157 -30.17 -7.78 4.12
C GLY A 157 -29.55 -8.25 2.80
N GLY A 158 -28.73 -7.44 2.14
CA GLY A 158 -27.92 -7.88 1.00
C GLY A 158 -26.88 -8.92 1.41
N GLN A 159 -26.47 -9.77 0.46
CA GLN A 159 -25.48 -10.84 0.64
C GLN A 159 -24.17 -10.49 -0.06
N ILE A 160 -23.03 -10.84 0.55
CA ILE A 160 -21.69 -10.56 0.00
C ILE A 160 -20.89 -11.87 -0.07
N ARG A 161 -20.17 -12.03 -1.18
CA ARG A 161 -19.36 -13.19 -1.55
C ARG A 161 -18.00 -12.68 -1.98
N ILE A 162 -16.96 -12.90 -1.17
CA ILE A 162 -15.61 -12.39 -1.44
C ILE A 162 -14.71 -13.58 -1.76
N ILE A 163 -14.20 -13.65 -2.99
CA ILE A 163 -13.45 -14.80 -3.51
C ILE A 163 -12.08 -14.32 -3.99
N SER A 164 -10.98 -14.92 -3.52
CA SER A 164 -9.65 -14.58 -4.04
C SER A 164 -8.58 -15.62 -3.71
N THR A 165 -7.50 -15.63 -4.49
CA THR A 165 -6.16 -16.03 -3.99
C THR A 165 -5.57 -14.89 -3.15
N HIS A 166 -4.52 -15.17 -2.39
CA HIS A 166 -3.78 -14.11 -1.69
C HIS A 166 -2.96 -13.25 -2.65
N ASN A 167 -2.54 -12.07 -2.18
CA ASN A 167 -1.66 -11.13 -2.87
C ASN A 167 -0.86 -10.30 -1.84
N GLY A 168 -0.05 -10.99 -1.04
CA GLY A 168 0.72 -10.45 0.08
C GLY A 168 -0.03 -10.42 1.41
N ALA A 169 0.73 -10.48 2.51
CA ALA A 169 0.18 -10.46 3.87
C ALA A 169 -0.46 -9.11 4.27
N ASP A 170 0.02 -8.00 3.72
CA ASP A 170 -0.51 -6.67 4.04
C ASP A 170 -1.71 -6.26 3.16
N ASN A 171 -2.17 -7.14 2.26
CA ASN A 171 -3.30 -6.86 1.39
C ASN A 171 -4.61 -6.78 2.18
N PRO A 172 -5.53 -5.84 1.89
CA PRO A 172 -6.79 -5.73 2.63
C PRO A 172 -7.62 -7.02 2.63
N PHE A 173 -7.51 -7.86 1.59
CA PHE A 173 -8.14 -9.17 1.57
C PHE A 173 -7.61 -10.10 2.69
N ASN A 174 -6.29 -10.17 2.86
CA ASN A 174 -5.68 -10.98 3.92
C ASN A 174 -6.02 -10.40 5.30
N LEU A 175 -5.91 -9.08 5.45
CA LEU A 175 -6.24 -8.40 6.71
C LEU A 175 -7.68 -8.67 7.14
N LEU A 176 -8.66 -8.61 6.23
CA LEU A 176 -10.05 -8.93 6.52
C LEU A 176 -10.23 -10.39 6.99
N ILE A 177 -9.50 -11.34 6.39
CA ILE A 177 -9.51 -12.74 6.82
C ILE A 177 -8.92 -12.87 8.23
N GLU A 178 -7.83 -12.17 8.52
CA GLU A 178 -7.19 -12.15 9.84
C GLU A 178 -8.11 -11.56 10.91
N GLU A 179 -8.78 -10.43 10.63
CA GLU A 179 -9.79 -9.82 11.49
C GLU A 179 -10.95 -10.78 11.79
N CYS A 180 -11.41 -11.52 10.78
CA CYS A 180 -12.46 -12.54 10.96
C CYS A 180 -11.99 -13.70 11.84
N ARG A 181 -10.76 -14.18 11.64
CA ARG A 181 -10.16 -15.25 12.46
C ARG A 181 -9.87 -14.80 13.89
N ALA A 182 -9.55 -13.53 14.09
CA ALA A 182 -9.38 -12.92 15.40
C ALA A 182 -10.72 -12.69 16.12
N GLY A 183 -11.86 -12.81 15.40
CA GLY A 183 -13.19 -12.58 15.94
C GLY A 183 -13.57 -11.10 16.07
N GLU A 184 -12.80 -10.20 15.46
CA GLU A 184 -13.08 -8.76 15.42
C GLU A 184 -14.22 -8.46 14.44
N VAL A 185 -14.28 -9.23 13.35
CA VAL A 185 -15.33 -9.16 12.33
C VAL A 185 -16.05 -10.50 12.23
N SER A 186 -17.38 -10.49 12.24
CA SER A 186 -18.19 -11.71 12.22
C SER A 186 -18.63 -12.08 10.80
N HIS A 187 -17.69 -12.59 9.98
CA HIS A 187 -17.98 -13.15 8.65
C HIS A 187 -17.60 -14.63 8.58
N SER A 188 -18.26 -15.38 7.71
CA SER A 188 -17.90 -16.78 7.48
C SER A 188 -16.67 -16.86 6.60
N VAL A 189 -15.63 -17.57 7.06
CA VAL A 189 -14.36 -17.71 6.33
C VAL A 189 -14.18 -19.16 5.90
N HIS A 190 -13.99 -19.35 4.59
CA HIS A 190 -13.63 -20.63 3.98
C HIS A 190 -12.18 -20.62 3.53
N ARG A 191 -11.60 -21.81 3.46
CA ARG A 191 -10.25 -22.03 2.95
C ARG A 191 -10.21 -23.28 2.09
N VAL A 192 -9.66 -23.17 0.88
CA VAL A 192 -9.47 -24.32 -0.03
C VAL A 192 -8.13 -24.21 -0.74
N SER A 193 -7.11 -24.86 -0.20
CA SER A 193 -5.81 -25.02 -0.87
C SER A 193 -5.88 -26.04 -2.01
N LEU A 194 -4.80 -26.15 -2.79
CA LEU A 194 -4.66 -27.17 -3.83
C LEU A 194 -4.82 -28.57 -3.25
N ASP A 195 -4.26 -28.82 -2.07
CA ASP A 195 -4.34 -30.13 -1.42
C ASP A 195 -5.76 -30.46 -0.96
N ASP A 196 -6.48 -29.47 -0.43
CA ASP A 196 -7.90 -29.60 -0.09
C ASP A 196 -8.73 -29.93 -1.34
N ALA A 197 -8.48 -29.21 -2.45
CA ALA A 197 -9.19 -29.43 -3.71
C ALA A 197 -8.86 -30.79 -4.35
N LEU A 198 -7.62 -31.26 -4.26
CA LEU A 198 -7.19 -32.58 -4.70
C LEU A 198 -7.87 -33.69 -3.90
N MET A 199 -7.90 -33.56 -2.56
CA MET A 199 -8.63 -34.49 -1.68
C MET A 199 -10.11 -34.59 -2.06
N ASP A 200 -10.72 -33.46 -2.42
CA ASP A 200 -12.10 -33.38 -2.87
C ASP A 200 -12.31 -33.84 -4.34
N GLY A 201 -11.25 -34.26 -5.03
CA GLY A 201 -11.33 -34.91 -6.34
C GLY A 201 -11.12 -33.99 -7.54
N LEU A 202 -10.47 -32.83 -7.37
CA LEU A 202 -10.16 -31.91 -8.48
C LEU A 202 -9.44 -32.60 -9.63
N PHE A 203 -8.40 -33.39 -9.37
CA PHE A 203 -7.65 -34.03 -10.45
C PHE A 203 -8.44 -35.15 -11.14
N LYS A 204 -9.26 -35.91 -10.39
CA LYS A 204 -10.22 -36.86 -10.96
C LYS A 204 -11.16 -36.16 -11.94
N ARG A 205 -11.64 -34.95 -11.58
CA ARG A 205 -12.47 -34.14 -12.47
C ARG A 205 -11.71 -33.67 -13.71
N ILE A 206 -10.46 -33.22 -13.55
CA ILE A 206 -9.61 -32.82 -14.68
C ILE A 206 -9.40 -33.99 -15.64
N CYS A 207 -9.09 -35.18 -15.13
CA CYS A 207 -8.97 -36.41 -15.92
C CYS A 207 -10.25 -36.69 -16.72
N LYS A 208 -11.41 -36.67 -16.06
CA LYS A 208 -12.71 -36.90 -16.71
C LYS A 208 -13.00 -35.90 -17.83
N VAL A 209 -12.82 -34.60 -17.59
CA VAL A 209 -13.09 -33.54 -18.59
C VAL A 209 -12.08 -33.59 -19.74
N SER A 210 -10.84 -33.96 -19.47
CA SER A 210 -9.78 -34.07 -20.49
C SER A 210 -9.71 -35.44 -21.19
N GLY A 211 -10.61 -36.37 -20.86
CA GLY A 211 -10.62 -37.72 -21.43
C GLY A 211 -9.43 -38.60 -21.04
N ARG A 212 -8.82 -38.33 -19.89
CA ARG A 212 -7.69 -39.10 -19.34
C ARG A 212 -8.18 -40.04 -18.24
N GLU A 213 -7.55 -41.20 -18.12
CA GLU A 213 -7.76 -42.06 -16.95
C GLU A 213 -7.05 -41.46 -15.72
N TRP A 214 -7.67 -41.62 -14.55
CA TRP A 214 -7.09 -41.17 -13.29
C TRP A 214 -6.19 -42.26 -12.70
N ALA A 215 -5.01 -41.86 -12.22
CA ALA A 215 -4.10 -42.68 -11.43
C ALA A 215 -3.46 -41.81 -10.34
N LEU A 216 -3.17 -42.38 -9.18
CA LEU A 216 -2.60 -41.66 -8.03
C LEU A 216 -1.19 -41.13 -8.35
N GLU A 217 -0.41 -41.90 -9.09
CA GLU A 217 0.94 -41.53 -9.54
C GLU A 217 0.87 -40.31 -10.46
N ALA A 218 -0.08 -40.31 -11.41
CA ALA A 218 -0.30 -39.19 -12.31
C ALA A 218 -0.76 -37.91 -11.58
N GLU A 219 -1.59 -38.05 -10.54
CA GLU A 219 -2.00 -36.92 -9.70
C GLU A 219 -0.81 -36.33 -8.95
N THR A 220 0.05 -37.19 -8.39
CA THR A 220 1.25 -36.79 -7.65
C THR A 220 2.24 -36.05 -8.56
N GLU A 221 2.50 -36.58 -9.75
CA GLU A 221 3.36 -35.95 -10.75
C GLU A 221 2.77 -34.61 -11.24
N TRP A 222 1.46 -34.57 -11.50
CA TRP A 222 0.78 -33.35 -11.91
C TRP A 222 0.86 -32.26 -10.84
N ARG A 223 0.63 -32.61 -9.57
CA ARG A 223 0.76 -31.71 -8.43
C ARG A 223 2.18 -31.15 -8.32
N ALA A 224 3.19 -32.01 -8.37
CA ALA A 224 4.60 -31.59 -8.29
C ALA A 224 4.99 -30.66 -9.45
N ALA A 225 4.55 -30.97 -10.67
CA ALA A 225 4.78 -30.13 -11.84
C ALA A 225 4.05 -28.78 -11.74
N LEU A 226 2.86 -28.76 -11.15
CA LEU A 226 2.08 -27.54 -10.93
C LEU A 226 2.78 -26.61 -9.93
N ILE A 227 3.20 -27.14 -8.78
CA ILE A 227 3.96 -26.38 -7.77
C ILE A 227 5.19 -25.74 -8.39
N LYS A 228 5.97 -26.54 -9.14
CA LYS A 228 7.16 -26.05 -9.83
C LYS A 228 6.86 -24.92 -10.82
N ARG A 229 5.70 -24.92 -11.46
CA ARG A 229 5.29 -23.87 -12.42
C ARG A 229 4.99 -22.53 -11.74
N TYR A 230 4.46 -22.56 -10.52
CA TYR A 230 4.10 -21.35 -9.77
C TYR A 230 5.24 -20.81 -8.91
N SER A 231 6.38 -21.50 -8.82
CA SER A 231 7.50 -21.08 -7.99
C SER A 231 8.13 -19.75 -8.42
N PRO A 232 8.43 -18.81 -7.50
CA PRO A 232 8.39 -18.93 -6.03
C PRO A 232 7.07 -18.51 -5.34
N ASN A 233 5.98 -18.34 -6.09
CA ASN A 233 4.68 -17.87 -5.60
C ASN A 233 3.69 -19.02 -5.34
N GLU A 234 4.15 -20.27 -5.27
CA GLU A 234 3.30 -21.45 -5.09
C GLU A 234 2.47 -21.37 -3.80
N ASP A 235 3.03 -20.81 -2.73
CA ASP A 235 2.39 -20.63 -1.43
C ASP A 235 1.12 -19.77 -1.54
N GLU A 236 1.25 -18.63 -2.23
CA GLU A 236 0.19 -17.65 -2.41
C GLU A 236 -0.89 -18.13 -3.40
N GLU A 237 -0.44 -18.72 -4.51
CA GLU A 237 -1.30 -19.09 -5.63
C GLU A 237 -2.00 -20.44 -5.42
N LEU A 238 -1.36 -21.39 -4.72
CA LEU A 238 -1.85 -22.76 -4.60
C LEU A 238 -2.20 -23.16 -3.16
N PHE A 239 -1.54 -22.59 -2.15
CA PHE A 239 -1.64 -23.10 -0.79
C PHE A 239 -2.37 -22.19 0.18
N CYS A 240 -2.95 -21.08 -0.28
CA CYS A 240 -3.62 -20.10 0.58
C CYS A 240 -2.67 -19.62 1.71
N ILE A 241 -1.40 -19.41 1.37
CA ILE A 241 -0.40 -18.87 2.28
C ILE A 241 -0.02 -17.52 1.68
N PRO A 242 -0.44 -16.38 2.27
CA PRO A 242 -0.05 -15.09 1.73
C PRO A 242 1.47 -14.99 1.67
N ALA A 243 2.01 -14.43 0.58
CA ALA A 243 3.43 -14.14 0.53
C ALA A 243 3.75 -13.30 1.77
N LYS A 244 4.79 -13.70 2.51
CA LYS A 244 5.27 -12.93 3.66
C LYS A 244 5.33 -11.48 3.21
N SER A 245 4.79 -10.55 4.01
CA SER A 245 5.16 -9.17 3.80
C SER A 245 6.67 -9.14 3.69
N SER A 246 7.21 -8.31 2.80
CA SER A 246 8.66 -8.12 2.72
C SER A 246 9.27 -7.59 4.04
N GLY A 247 8.51 -7.58 5.14
CA GLY A 247 8.58 -6.62 6.21
C GLY A 247 8.29 -5.25 5.65
N ALA A 248 7.53 -4.42 6.37
CA ALA A 248 7.74 -2.99 6.19
C ALA A 248 9.25 -2.74 6.33
N TRP A 249 9.88 -2.07 5.36
CA TRP A 249 11.33 -1.89 5.34
C TRP A 249 11.82 -1.29 6.67
N LEU A 250 11.00 -0.44 7.27
CA LEU A 250 11.04 -0.04 8.67
C LEU A 250 9.86 -0.65 9.46
N PRO A 251 10.10 -1.59 10.38
CA PRO A 251 9.04 -2.14 11.23
C PRO A 251 8.40 -1.07 12.12
N ARG A 252 7.07 -1.13 12.32
CA ARG A 252 6.35 -0.19 13.19
C ARG A 252 6.94 -0.15 14.60
N ALA A 253 7.29 -1.30 15.16
CA ALA A 253 7.88 -1.39 16.50
C ALA A 253 9.20 -0.60 16.61
N LEU A 254 10.07 -0.72 15.59
CA LEU A 254 11.32 0.03 15.52
C LEU A 254 11.06 1.55 15.50
N ILE A 255 10.16 2.01 14.64
CA ILE A 255 9.81 3.44 14.54
C ILE A 255 9.29 3.95 15.87
N LYS A 256 8.32 3.24 16.48
CA LYS A 256 7.72 3.65 17.77
C LYS A 256 8.74 3.69 18.90
N GLU A 257 9.74 2.80 18.90
CA GLU A 257 10.81 2.81 19.90
C GLU A 257 11.72 4.04 19.78
N ARG A 258 11.78 4.67 18.60
CA ARG A 258 12.53 5.91 18.35
C ARG A 258 11.69 7.17 18.48
N MET A 259 10.38 7.04 18.68
CA MET A 259 9.45 8.15 18.81
C MET A 259 9.34 8.69 20.24
N LYS A 260 9.07 9.99 20.36
CA LYS A 260 8.96 10.70 21.62
C LYS A 260 7.82 11.71 21.58
N ALA A 261 6.86 11.55 22.48
CA ALA A 261 5.70 12.45 22.61
C ALA A 261 6.06 13.92 22.92
N THR A 262 7.27 14.18 23.42
CA THR A 262 7.74 15.54 23.69
C THR A 262 8.33 16.24 22.46
N THR A 263 8.62 15.51 21.37
CA THR A 263 9.15 16.08 20.14
C THR A 263 7.99 16.64 19.30
N PRO A 264 7.92 17.97 19.09
CA PRO A 264 6.78 18.59 18.45
C PRO A 264 6.83 18.51 16.92
N VAL A 265 5.65 18.34 16.31
CA VAL A 265 5.39 18.65 14.89
C VAL A 265 4.58 19.95 14.83
N LEU A 266 5.15 21.01 14.25
CA LEU A 266 4.49 22.30 14.08
C LEU A 266 3.95 22.42 12.67
N ARG A 267 2.63 22.57 12.54
CA ARG A 267 1.94 22.57 11.24
C ARG A 267 1.42 23.95 10.91
N ILE A 268 1.59 24.36 9.65
CA ILE A 268 0.97 25.58 9.11
C ILE A 268 0.43 25.31 7.71
N THR A 269 -0.80 25.76 7.48
CA THR A 269 -1.47 25.69 6.18
C THR A 269 -1.67 27.10 5.66
N ALA A 270 -1.27 27.34 4.41
CA ALA A 270 -1.57 28.58 3.73
C ALA A 270 -3.09 28.69 3.51
N PRO A 271 -3.72 29.82 3.87
CA PRO A 271 -5.14 30.03 3.60
C PRO A 271 -5.48 29.97 2.11
N ASP A 272 -6.76 29.73 1.78
CA ASP A 272 -7.23 29.81 0.41
C ASP A 272 -6.94 31.19 -0.21
N GLY A 273 -6.43 31.16 -1.44
CA GLY A 273 -6.02 32.36 -2.17
C GLY A 273 -4.81 33.08 -1.56
N PHE A 274 -4.08 32.48 -0.63
CA PHE A 274 -2.96 33.14 0.04
C PHE A 274 -1.85 33.58 -0.92
N VAL A 275 -1.58 32.81 -1.98
CA VAL A 275 -0.54 33.11 -2.98
C VAL A 275 -0.73 34.44 -3.71
N VAL A 276 -1.98 34.91 -3.88
CA VAL A 276 -2.28 36.18 -4.58
C VAL A 276 -2.37 37.38 -3.64
N ARG A 277 -2.20 37.18 -2.34
CA ARG A 277 -2.23 38.28 -1.36
C ARG A 277 -0.97 39.14 -1.47
N PRO A 278 -1.05 40.43 -1.09
CA PRO A 278 0.12 41.31 -1.05
C PRO A 278 1.28 40.68 -0.26
N GLU A 279 2.50 40.82 -0.77
CA GLU A 279 3.70 40.23 -0.16
C GLU A 279 3.84 40.60 1.33
N ALA A 280 3.60 41.87 1.68
CA ALA A 280 3.67 42.33 3.07
C ALA A 280 2.69 41.57 3.99
N GLU A 281 1.49 41.25 3.51
CA GLU A 281 0.50 40.47 4.26
C GLU A 281 0.98 39.02 4.41
N ARG A 282 1.45 38.39 3.33
CA ARG A 282 1.97 37.03 3.36
C ARG A 282 3.14 36.89 4.33
N ARG A 283 4.09 37.83 4.28
CA ARG A 283 5.25 37.87 5.17
C ARG A 283 4.86 38.09 6.63
N ALA A 284 3.93 39.01 6.90
CA ALA A 284 3.46 39.27 8.26
C ALA A 284 2.72 38.07 8.87
N PHE A 285 1.89 37.37 8.08
CA PHE A 285 1.22 36.14 8.52
C PHE A 285 2.21 35.06 8.94
N VAL A 286 3.22 34.79 8.10
CA VAL A 286 4.26 33.80 8.41
C VAL A 286 5.12 34.26 9.58
N GLN A 287 5.50 35.54 9.63
CA GLN A 287 6.32 36.07 10.73
C GLN A 287 5.62 35.93 12.08
N ALA A 288 4.31 36.19 12.15
CA ALA A 288 3.54 36.02 13.38
C ALA A 288 3.58 34.56 13.87
N TRP A 289 3.52 33.57 12.97
CA TRP A 289 3.65 32.16 13.33
C TRP A 289 5.08 31.80 13.75
N LEU A 290 6.09 32.31 13.02
CA LEU A 290 7.49 32.12 13.37
C LEU A 290 7.80 32.63 14.78
N ASP A 291 7.37 33.85 15.10
CA ASP A 291 7.65 34.49 16.39
C ASP A 291 6.89 33.85 17.56
N SER A 292 5.62 33.47 17.34
CA SER A 292 4.75 32.97 18.41
C SER A 292 4.86 31.47 18.65
N THR A 293 5.26 30.69 17.64
CA THR A 293 5.17 29.22 17.66
C THR A 293 6.53 28.57 17.41
N VAL A 294 7.22 28.96 16.34
CA VAL A 294 8.48 28.31 15.94
C VAL A 294 9.64 28.73 16.83
N ALA A 295 9.88 30.03 16.99
CA ALA A 295 11.00 30.56 17.77
C ALA A 295 11.01 30.06 19.23
N PRO A 296 9.88 30.04 19.96
CA PRO A 296 9.85 29.50 21.33
C PRO A 296 10.13 27.99 21.39
N THR A 297 9.85 27.27 20.30
CA THR A 297 10.12 25.82 20.22
C THR A 297 11.59 25.57 19.90
N LEU A 298 12.16 26.27 18.92
CA LEU A 298 13.59 26.19 18.60
C LEU A 298 14.47 26.60 19.80
N ALA A 299 14.02 27.58 20.59
CA ALA A 299 14.72 28.02 21.81
C ALA A 299 14.86 26.95 22.90
N ARG A 300 14.12 25.83 22.81
CA ARG A 300 14.25 24.70 23.75
C ARG A 300 15.48 23.83 23.46
N ILE A 301 16.03 23.91 22.25
CA ILE A 301 17.25 23.19 21.88
C ILE A 301 18.45 23.87 22.57
N PRO A 302 19.34 23.12 23.25
CA PRO A 302 20.47 23.72 23.95
C PRO A 302 21.40 24.51 23.03
N LYS A 303 21.92 25.64 23.51
CA LYS A 303 22.65 26.62 22.68
C LYS A 303 24.00 26.10 22.18
N GLU A 304 24.58 25.16 22.90
CA GLU A 304 25.84 24.49 22.61
C GLU A 304 25.68 23.37 21.57
N ALA A 305 24.45 22.96 21.25
CA ALA A 305 24.20 21.86 20.35
C ALA A 305 24.67 22.16 18.92
N GLU A 306 25.18 21.13 18.25
CA GLU A 306 25.41 21.12 16.81
C GLU A 306 24.09 20.88 16.10
N ILE A 307 23.70 21.79 15.21
CA ILE A 307 22.38 21.75 14.56
C ILE A 307 22.51 21.25 13.13
N TYR A 308 21.61 20.35 12.76
CA TYR A 308 21.48 19.82 11.41
C TYR A 308 20.03 19.93 10.95
N VAL A 309 19.85 20.13 9.65
CA VAL A 309 18.51 20.29 9.06
C VAL A 309 18.36 19.38 7.84
N GLY A 310 17.24 18.68 7.77
CA GLY A 310 16.79 17.98 6.58
C GLY A 310 15.53 18.62 6.04
N GLU A 311 15.44 18.79 4.73
CA GLU A 311 14.27 19.35 4.06
C GLU A 311 13.81 18.44 2.93
N ASP A 312 12.50 18.22 2.87
CA ASP A 312 11.80 17.68 1.72
C ASP A 312 10.82 18.73 1.19
N PHE A 313 10.93 19.03 -0.11
CA PHE A 313 10.27 20.17 -0.70
C PHE A 313 8.89 19.81 -1.28
N GLY A 314 7.83 20.42 -0.75
CA GLY A 314 6.47 20.31 -1.27
C GLY A 314 5.93 21.64 -1.80
N ARG A 315 4.77 21.57 -2.48
CA ARG A 315 4.06 22.79 -2.89
C ARG A 315 2.56 22.62 -2.89
N SER A 316 2.00 22.04 -3.95
CA SER A 316 0.57 21.84 -4.12
C SER A 316 0.30 20.35 -4.10
N GLY A 317 -0.55 19.91 -3.18
CA GLY A 317 -0.82 18.49 -2.92
C GLY A 317 0.16 17.84 -1.94
N ASP A 318 1.47 18.02 -2.14
CA ASP A 318 2.54 17.46 -1.28
C ASP A 318 3.00 18.51 -0.24
N LEU A 319 3.48 18.03 0.91
CA LEU A 319 3.89 18.87 2.06
C LEU A 319 5.38 19.24 1.96
N THR A 320 5.73 20.47 2.35
CA THR A 320 7.13 20.76 2.68
C THR A 320 7.38 20.33 4.11
N VAL A 321 8.41 19.53 4.36
CA VAL A 321 8.77 19.09 5.71
C VAL A 321 10.21 19.48 6.03
N LEU A 322 10.38 20.25 7.11
CA LEU A 322 11.67 20.67 7.63
C LEU A 322 11.93 20.00 8.98
N THR A 323 12.89 19.09 9.04
CA THR A 323 13.27 18.39 10.27
C THR A 323 14.55 18.99 10.84
N ILE A 324 14.48 19.46 12.08
CA ILE A 324 15.62 20.04 12.80
C ILE A 324 16.11 19.01 13.82
N GLY A 325 17.32 18.50 13.59
CA GLY A 325 18.01 17.60 14.49
C GLY A 325 19.20 18.28 15.16
N PHE A 326 19.62 17.74 16.31
CA PHE A 326 20.75 18.28 17.05
C PHE A 326 21.57 17.20 17.74
N LYS A 327 22.84 17.54 18.02
CA LYS A 327 23.77 16.73 18.80
C LYS A 327 24.34 17.57 19.94
N LEU A 328 24.30 17.05 21.16
CA LEU A 328 24.92 17.70 22.33
C LEU A 328 26.38 17.26 22.52
N SER A 329 26.62 15.95 22.39
CA SER A 329 27.95 15.33 22.38
C SER A 329 27.84 13.90 21.86
N GLY A 330 28.92 13.36 21.28
CA GLY A 330 28.97 11.98 20.82
C GLY A 330 28.29 11.72 19.47
N ILE A 331 27.78 10.50 19.30
CA ILE A 331 27.28 9.98 18.00
C ILE A 331 25.76 10.06 17.84
N GLN A 332 25.02 10.33 18.92
CA GLN A 332 23.55 10.37 18.87
C GLN A 332 23.04 11.70 18.31
N THR A 333 22.07 11.60 17.41
CA THR A 333 21.28 12.69 16.85
C THR A 333 19.86 12.59 17.38
N MET A 334 19.36 13.68 17.95
CA MET A 334 17.98 13.80 18.42
C MET A 334 17.20 14.72 17.49
N VAL A 335 15.96 14.36 17.14
CA VAL A 335 15.05 15.28 16.44
C VAL A 335 14.48 16.25 17.47
N GLY A 336 14.74 17.55 17.29
CA GLY A 336 14.28 18.60 18.20
C GLY A 336 12.89 19.13 17.86
N VAL A 337 12.59 19.28 16.57
CA VAL A 337 11.30 19.73 16.06
C VAL A 337 11.18 19.44 14.56
N MET A 338 9.95 19.19 14.12
CA MET A 338 9.60 19.09 12.70
C MET A 338 8.59 20.17 12.33
N LEU A 339 8.76 20.82 11.18
CA LEU A 339 7.79 21.77 10.62
C LEU A 339 7.13 21.14 9.38
N GLU A 340 5.81 21.16 9.30
CA GLU A 340 5.06 20.76 8.10
C GLU A 340 4.33 21.96 7.52
N LEU A 341 4.59 22.28 6.24
CA LEU A 341 4.00 23.40 5.53
C LEU A 341 3.09 22.89 4.42
N ARG A 342 1.80 23.22 4.50
CA ARG A 342 0.81 22.87 3.49
C ARG A 342 0.45 24.06 2.61
N ASP A 343 0.48 23.85 1.30
CA ASP A 343 0.12 24.83 0.28
C ASP A 343 0.86 26.18 0.40
N MET A 344 2.01 26.19 1.07
CA MET A 344 2.78 27.40 1.37
C MET A 344 3.49 27.97 0.12
N PRO A 345 3.32 29.26 -0.22
CA PRO A 345 4.02 29.88 -1.35
C PRO A 345 5.53 29.84 -1.24
N PHE A 346 6.21 29.83 -2.39
CA PHE A 346 7.67 29.75 -2.50
C PHE A 346 8.39 30.79 -1.62
N ASP A 347 8.03 32.07 -1.73
CA ASP A 347 8.65 33.14 -0.93
C ASP A 347 8.46 32.95 0.59
N GLN A 348 7.36 32.31 1.00
CA GLN A 348 7.09 32.06 2.42
C GLN A 348 7.78 30.79 2.92
N GLN A 349 7.94 29.78 2.08
CA GLN A 349 8.82 28.66 2.40
C GLN A 349 10.27 29.16 2.56
N GLU A 350 10.74 30.03 1.66
CA GLU A 350 12.04 30.70 1.77
C GLU A 350 12.16 31.47 3.09
N GLN A 351 11.19 32.31 3.43
CA GLN A 351 11.17 33.04 4.71
C GLN A 351 11.25 32.11 5.92
N ILE A 352 10.51 31.00 5.93
CA ILE A 352 10.49 30.05 7.05
C ILE A 352 11.84 29.36 7.19
N VAL A 353 12.38 28.83 6.09
CA VAL A 353 13.67 28.14 6.10
C VAL A 353 14.78 29.09 6.50
N GLU A 354 14.81 30.30 5.94
CA GLU A 354 15.78 31.34 6.26
C GLU A 354 15.75 31.66 7.76
N PHE A 355 14.56 31.84 8.33
CA PHE A 355 14.39 32.07 9.77
C PHE A 355 14.94 30.93 10.62
N VAL A 356 14.64 29.67 10.27
CA VAL A 356 15.10 28.50 11.01
C VAL A 356 16.63 28.38 10.97
N LEU A 357 17.24 28.54 9.79
CA LEU A 357 18.68 28.43 9.64
C LEU A 357 19.43 29.58 10.34
N ASP A 358 18.91 30.82 10.26
CA ASP A 358 19.49 31.98 10.96
C ASP A 358 19.31 31.93 12.49
N PHE A 359 18.34 31.15 12.99
CA PHE A 359 18.06 31.07 14.42
C PHE A 359 19.22 30.47 15.22
N PHE A 360 20.01 29.58 14.60
CA PHE A 360 21.03 28.81 15.30
C PHE A 360 22.44 29.32 15.04
N ASN A 361 23.17 29.61 16.12
CA ASN A 361 24.59 30.03 16.03
C ASN A 361 25.56 28.90 15.65
N ARG A 362 25.12 27.64 15.74
CA ARG A 362 25.93 26.43 15.50
C ARG A 362 25.26 25.52 14.46
N LEU A 363 24.80 26.11 13.36
CA LEU A 363 24.35 25.35 12.20
C LEU A 363 25.55 24.65 11.56
N MET A 364 25.55 23.32 11.59
CA MET A 364 26.64 22.50 11.07
C MET A 364 26.37 22.00 9.66
N GLY A 365 25.11 21.72 9.32
CA GLY A 365 24.77 21.27 7.98
C GLY A 365 23.27 21.26 7.71
N ALA A 366 22.89 21.50 6.47
CA ALA A 366 21.50 21.42 6.04
C ALA A 366 21.43 20.77 4.65
N ALA A 367 20.56 19.76 4.49
CA ALA A 367 20.33 19.09 3.22
C ALA A 367 18.95 19.43 2.70
N PHE A 368 18.88 19.90 1.45
CA PHE A 368 17.65 20.33 0.79
C PHE A 368 17.36 19.50 -0.44
N ASP A 369 16.09 19.18 -0.67
CA ASP A 369 15.69 18.53 -1.91
C ASP A 369 15.88 19.50 -3.07
N ALA A 370 16.77 19.14 -3.99
CA ALA A 370 17.06 19.91 -5.19
C ALA A 370 16.34 19.35 -6.44
N ARG A 371 15.34 18.48 -6.28
CA ARG A 371 14.45 18.04 -7.37
C ARG A 371 13.39 19.09 -7.69
N GLY A 372 13.07 19.23 -8.97
CA GLY A 372 11.93 20.02 -9.44
C GLY A 372 11.94 21.45 -8.89
N ASN A 373 10.86 21.82 -8.18
CA ASN A 373 10.71 23.17 -7.62
C ASN A 373 11.65 23.45 -6.44
N GLY A 374 12.09 22.42 -5.70
CA GLY A 374 12.96 22.57 -4.52
C GLY A 374 14.36 23.08 -4.86
N GLN A 375 14.81 22.87 -6.11
CA GLN A 375 16.11 23.33 -6.60
C GLN A 375 16.34 24.83 -6.37
N TYR A 376 15.31 25.65 -6.56
CA TYR A 376 15.41 27.10 -6.36
C TYR A 376 15.69 27.44 -4.88
N LEU A 377 14.94 26.84 -3.96
CA LEU A 377 15.11 27.08 -2.53
C LEU A 377 16.48 26.58 -2.05
N ALA A 378 16.87 25.38 -2.47
CA ALA A 378 18.17 24.79 -2.14
C ALA A 378 19.33 25.69 -2.63
N GLU A 379 19.24 26.24 -3.84
CA GLU A 379 20.22 27.18 -4.39
C GLU A 379 20.29 28.48 -3.58
N LYS A 380 19.15 29.07 -3.22
CA LYS A 380 19.09 30.28 -2.41
C LYS A 380 19.72 30.09 -1.03
N MET A 381 19.40 28.99 -0.36
CA MET A 381 19.98 28.68 0.95
C MET A 381 21.49 28.44 0.84
N MET A 382 21.95 27.73 -0.19
CA MET A 382 23.37 27.53 -0.46
C MET A 382 24.11 28.85 -0.74
N GLN A 383 23.51 29.76 -1.51
CA GLN A 383 24.09 31.08 -1.76
C GLN A 383 24.22 31.91 -0.48
N LYS A 384 23.23 31.83 0.42
CA LYS A 384 23.20 32.61 1.67
C LYS A 384 24.11 32.01 2.76
N PHE A 385 23.99 30.72 3.03
CA PHE A 385 24.66 30.05 4.16
C PHE A 385 25.98 29.36 3.77
N GLY A 386 26.27 29.26 2.48
CA GLY A 386 27.50 28.71 1.94
C GLY A 386 27.42 27.21 1.61
N GLN A 387 28.24 26.81 0.63
CA GLN A 387 28.29 25.44 0.11
C GLN A 387 28.83 24.42 1.11
N SER A 388 29.56 24.86 2.14
CA SER A 388 30.02 23.96 3.21
C SER A 388 28.90 23.62 4.20
N ILE A 389 27.86 24.46 4.30
CA ILE A 389 26.73 24.27 5.22
C ILE A 389 25.56 23.62 4.50
N VAL A 390 25.24 24.05 3.29
CA VAL A 390 24.04 23.61 2.57
C VAL A 390 24.40 22.66 1.45
N ALA A 391 23.84 21.45 1.51
CA ALA A 391 23.89 20.47 0.43
C ALA A 391 22.59 20.49 -0.39
N MET A 392 22.75 20.73 -1.69
CA MET A 392 21.67 20.57 -2.68
C MET A 392 21.62 19.12 -3.13
N VAL A 393 20.60 18.36 -2.70
CA VAL A 393 20.57 16.92 -2.90
C VAL A 393 19.65 16.53 -4.05
N MET A 394 20.17 15.76 -4.99
CA MET A 394 19.36 15.15 -6.05
C MET A 394 18.91 13.75 -5.62
N LEU A 395 17.62 13.59 -5.26
CA LEU A 395 17.02 12.32 -4.81
C LEU A 395 16.90 11.26 -5.92
N THR A 396 18.03 10.83 -6.48
CA THR A 396 18.14 9.77 -7.50
C THR A 396 18.06 8.37 -6.90
N GLU A 397 17.80 7.37 -7.74
CA GLU A 397 17.83 5.97 -7.29
C GLU A 397 19.20 5.58 -6.70
N SER A 398 20.31 6.10 -7.25
CA SER A 398 21.64 5.89 -6.67
C SER A 398 21.74 6.51 -5.28
N TRP A 399 21.24 7.74 -5.12
CA TRP A 399 21.23 8.42 -3.84
C TRP A 399 20.43 7.63 -2.78
N TYR A 400 19.24 7.13 -3.13
CA TYR A 400 18.46 6.26 -2.23
C TYR A 400 19.22 4.98 -1.88
N ARG A 401 19.84 4.32 -2.87
CA ARG A 401 20.63 3.10 -2.65
C ARG A 401 21.78 3.32 -1.67
N GLU A 402 22.41 4.50 -1.72
CA GLU A 402 23.54 4.87 -0.87
C GLU A 402 23.11 5.30 0.54
N ASN A 403 22.00 6.03 0.68
CA ASN A 403 21.64 6.71 1.93
C ASN A 403 20.60 5.99 2.78
N MET A 404 19.77 5.14 2.17
CA MET A 404 18.73 4.42 2.90
C MET A 404 19.26 3.33 3.85
N PRO A 405 20.24 2.49 3.46
CA PRO A 405 20.77 1.49 4.40
C PRO A 405 21.41 2.11 5.66
N PRO A 406 22.26 3.15 5.57
CA PRO A 406 22.77 3.86 6.75
C PRO A 406 21.67 4.50 7.60
N PHE A 407 20.64 5.09 6.97
CA PHE A 407 19.50 5.67 7.70
C PHE A 407 18.74 4.62 8.52
N LYS A 408 18.46 3.45 7.92
CA LYS A 408 17.83 2.34 8.64
C LYS A 408 18.71 1.84 9.79
N ALA A 409 20.01 1.69 9.56
CA ALA A 409 20.94 1.30 10.62
C ALA A 409 20.94 2.31 11.78
N ALA A 410 20.86 3.62 11.48
CA ALA A 410 20.81 4.64 12.52
C ALA A 410 19.56 4.54 13.40
N LEU A 411 18.41 4.17 12.81
CA LEU A 411 17.20 3.86 13.57
C LEU A 411 17.35 2.55 14.34
N GLU A 412 17.87 1.47 13.74
CA GLU A 412 18.09 0.19 14.42
C GLU A 412 19.01 0.33 15.64
N ASP A 413 20.15 1.00 15.46
CA ASP A 413 21.17 1.24 16.49
C ASP A 413 20.77 2.30 17.52
N GLY A 414 19.74 3.09 17.24
CA GLY A 414 19.33 4.22 18.10
C GLY A 414 20.34 5.38 18.10
N THR A 415 21.07 5.56 17.01
CA THR A 415 21.90 6.76 16.81
C THR A 415 21.10 7.92 16.21
N LEU A 416 19.97 7.66 15.57
CA LEU A 416 18.92 8.64 15.28
C LEU A 416 17.70 8.36 16.17
N ASN A 417 17.30 9.35 16.97
CA ASN A 417 16.32 9.18 18.04
C ASN A 417 15.43 10.41 18.23
N GLU A 418 14.44 10.25 19.13
CA GLU A 418 13.47 11.29 19.50
C GLU A 418 12.62 11.80 18.34
N LEU A 419 12.28 10.94 17.38
CA LEU A 419 11.34 11.26 16.30
C LEU A 419 9.99 11.71 16.91
N PRO A 420 9.21 12.57 16.23
CA PRO A 420 7.88 12.92 16.72
C PRO A 420 6.97 11.70 16.87
N ASP A 421 6.34 11.51 18.03
CA ASP A 421 5.29 10.50 18.24
C ASP A 421 3.97 10.99 17.62
N ASP A 422 3.91 10.88 16.29
CA ASP A 422 2.84 11.38 15.46
C ASP A 422 2.47 10.33 14.40
N ASP A 423 1.18 10.01 14.28
CA ASP A 423 0.70 8.94 13.40
C ASP A 423 1.01 9.21 11.93
N ASP A 424 1.00 10.47 11.47
CA ASP A 424 1.33 10.82 10.09
C ASP A 424 2.82 10.57 9.82
N VAL A 425 3.71 10.97 10.74
CA VAL A 425 5.16 10.71 10.63
C VAL A 425 5.47 9.22 10.63
N LEU A 426 4.78 8.45 11.48
CA LEU A 426 4.91 7.00 11.51
C LEU A 426 4.50 6.39 10.17
N ASN A 427 3.34 6.79 9.65
CA ASN A 427 2.81 6.25 8.40
C ASN A 427 3.69 6.61 7.19
N ASP A 428 4.23 7.83 7.16
CA ASP A 428 5.18 8.27 6.13
C ASP A 428 6.44 7.39 6.12
N LEU A 429 7.02 7.10 7.30
CA LEU A 429 8.19 6.20 7.41
C LEU A 429 7.86 4.75 7.01
N ARG A 430 6.64 4.29 7.30
CA ARG A 430 6.17 2.96 6.89
C ARG A 430 5.87 2.85 5.41
N ALA A 431 5.64 3.96 4.71
CA ALA A 431 5.39 3.98 3.28
C ALA A 431 6.65 3.71 2.43
N ILE A 432 7.83 3.63 3.05
CA ILE A 432 9.06 3.24 2.36
C ILE A 432 9.01 1.76 2.00
N GLU A 433 9.11 1.47 0.71
CA GLU A 433 9.10 0.13 0.15
C GLU A 433 10.41 -0.16 -0.60
N VAL A 434 10.78 -1.44 -0.71
CA VAL A 434 11.93 -1.85 -1.53
C VAL A 434 11.48 -2.06 -2.97
N VAL A 435 11.92 -1.19 -3.87
CA VAL A 435 11.56 -1.19 -5.29
C VAL A 435 12.80 -1.46 -6.12
N ASN A 436 12.82 -2.54 -6.90
CA ASN A 436 14.01 -2.97 -7.65
C ASN A 436 15.27 -3.09 -6.77
N GLY A 437 15.11 -3.53 -5.52
CA GLY A 437 16.20 -3.67 -4.55
C GLY A 437 16.65 -2.36 -3.88
N VAL A 438 15.98 -1.23 -4.13
CA VAL A 438 16.29 0.08 -3.53
C VAL A 438 15.13 0.53 -2.65
N PRO A 439 15.34 0.77 -1.34
CA PRO A 439 14.32 1.36 -0.48
C PRO A 439 14.00 2.79 -0.92
N ARG A 440 12.74 3.10 -1.21
CA ARG A 440 12.28 4.44 -1.56
C ARG A 440 10.76 4.56 -1.40
N LEU A 441 10.26 5.78 -1.43
CA LEU A 441 8.82 6.03 -1.54
C LEU A 441 8.34 5.71 -2.96
N MET A 442 7.16 5.11 -3.05
CA MET A 442 6.43 4.92 -4.31
C MET A 442 5.58 6.17 -4.60
N ASN A 443 5.22 6.40 -5.86
CA ASN A 443 4.34 7.52 -6.27
C ASN A 443 2.87 7.36 -5.80
N LYS A 444 2.62 6.74 -4.64
CA LYS A 444 1.30 6.56 -4.04
C LYS A 444 1.13 7.60 -2.94
N ARG A 445 0.05 8.38 -3.00
CA ARG A 445 -0.31 9.38 -1.98
C ARG A 445 -1.29 8.78 -0.97
N THR A 446 -1.02 8.94 0.31
CA THR A 446 -1.92 8.59 1.42
C THR A 446 -2.69 9.83 1.89
N THR A 447 -3.68 9.65 2.77
CA THR A 447 -4.45 10.77 3.35
C THR A 447 -4.03 10.95 4.82
N GLY A 448 -3.57 12.14 5.19
CA GLY A 448 -3.14 12.47 6.54
C GLY A 448 -4.30 12.80 7.49
N ALA A 449 -3.99 13.02 8.77
CA ALA A 449 -4.96 13.35 9.81
C ALA A 449 -5.77 14.64 9.51
N ASP A 450 -5.18 15.58 8.76
CA ASP A 450 -5.82 16.81 8.28
C ASP A 450 -6.66 16.63 7.01
N ARG A 451 -6.84 15.38 6.53
CA ARG A 451 -7.49 15.00 5.26
C ARG A 451 -6.77 15.49 4.01
N GLY A 452 -5.58 16.07 4.14
CA GLY A 452 -4.71 16.41 3.04
C GLY A 452 -4.00 15.16 2.50
N LYS A 453 -3.56 15.22 1.24
CA LYS A 453 -2.69 14.17 0.69
C LYS A 453 -1.31 14.28 1.33
N ARG A 454 -0.68 13.13 1.55
CA ARG A 454 0.71 12.95 2.02
C ARG A 454 1.42 12.01 1.06
N HIS A 455 2.70 12.23 0.84
CA HIS A 455 3.51 11.41 -0.08
C HIS A 455 4.66 10.68 0.64
N GLY A 456 4.69 10.71 1.97
CA GLY A 456 5.83 10.24 2.76
C GLY A 456 6.85 11.35 3.05
N ASP A 457 6.41 12.60 3.01
CA ASP A 457 7.28 13.78 2.98
C ASP A 457 8.18 13.89 4.23
N SER A 458 7.63 13.52 5.41
CA SER A 458 8.42 13.51 6.65
C SER A 458 9.50 12.43 6.68
N ALA A 459 9.31 11.32 5.97
CA ALA A 459 10.31 10.27 5.85
C ALA A 459 11.53 10.75 5.07
N ILE A 460 11.32 11.45 3.94
CA ILE A 460 12.43 12.01 3.16
C ILE A 460 13.16 13.10 3.95
N SER A 461 12.42 13.99 4.62
CA SER A 461 13.02 15.02 5.47
C SER A 461 13.92 14.42 6.58
N LEU A 462 13.52 13.29 7.18
CA LEU A 462 14.34 12.56 8.15
C LEU A 462 15.59 11.91 7.53
N VAL A 463 15.48 11.30 6.35
CA VAL A 463 16.63 10.74 5.62
C VAL A 463 17.61 11.86 5.25
N MET A 464 17.09 13.03 4.84
CA MET A 464 17.87 14.22 4.52
C MET A 464 18.60 14.78 5.74
N LEU A 465 17.95 14.80 6.90
CA LEU A 465 18.59 15.15 8.17
C LEU A 465 19.75 14.19 8.47
N HIS A 466 19.51 12.88 8.35
CA HIS A 466 20.55 11.88 8.57
C HIS A 466 21.72 12.05 7.59
N PHE A 467 21.44 12.34 6.31
CA PHE A 467 22.46 12.65 5.32
C PHE A 467 23.29 13.88 5.72
N ALA A 468 22.65 14.97 6.15
CA ALA A 468 23.33 16.18 6.61
C ALA A 468 24.29 15.89 7.77
N VAL A 469 23.83 15.12 8.77
CA VAL A 469 24.63 14.72 9.93
C VAL A 469 25.85 13.87 9.52
N THR A 470 25.68 12.97 8.56
CA THR A 470 26.70 11.99 8.19
C THR A 470 27.66 12.47 7.11
N ASN A 471 27.39 13.58 6.43
CA ASN A 471 28.22 14.02 5.30
C ASN A 471 28.69 15.48 5.39
N LEU A 472 28.08 16.31 6.25
CA LEU A 472 28.39 17.75 6.30
C LEU A 472 29.16 18.11 7.58
N ASN A 473 30.21 18.93 7.41
CA ASN A 473 31.05 19.54 8.44
C ASN A 473 31.34 18.63 9.67
N GLN A 474 31.91 17.45 9.43
CA GLN A 474 32.26 16.46 10.48
C GLN A 474 33.44 16.87 11.39
N GLY A 475 33.82 18.14 11.45
CA GLY A 475 35.06 18.57 12.09
C GLY A 475 36.31 18.00 11.39
N PRO A 476 37.52 18.22 11.95
CA PRO A 476 38.74 17.69 11.37
C PRO A 476 38.76 16.16 11.43
N ILE A 477 38.87 15.54 10.26
CA ILE A 477 39.07 14.09 10.11
C ILE A 477 40.48 13.76 10.65
N GLU A 478 40.57 13.01 11.74
CA GLU A 478 41.83 12.38 12.14
C GLU A 478 42.16 11.26 11.14
N VAL A 479 42.92 11.61 10.11
CA VAL A 479 43.48 10.64 9.18
C VAL A 479 44.60 9.89 9.90
N PHE A 480 44.29 8.71 10.45
CA PHE A 480 45.32 7.73 10.80
C PHE A 480 45.92 7.18 9.51
N SER A 481 46.85 7.92 8.92
CA SER A 481 47.70 7.37 7.87
C SER A 481 48.47 6.18 8.44
N ARG A 482 48.30 5.00 7.84
CA ARG A 482 49.16 3.85 8.11
C ARG A 482 50.59 4.30 7.85
N ARG A 483 51.48 4.12 8.85
CA ARG A 483 52.93 4.30 8.66
C ARG A 483 53.35 3.58 7.38
N PRO A 484 54.22 4.19 6.53
CA PRO A 484 54.73 3.53 5.35
C PRO A 484 55.28 2.16 5.73
N ARG A 485 54.91 1.12 4.99
CA ARG A 485 55.58 -0.18 5.10
C ARG A 485 57.05 0.02 4.75
N GLU A 486 57.94 -0.19 5.71
CA GLU A 486 59.35 -0.46 5.43
C GLU A 486 59.44 -1.78 4.66
N SER A 487 59.29 -1.72 3.35
CA SER A 487 59.67 -2.81 2.44
C SER A 487 60.47 -2.27 1.25
N GLN A 488 61.23 -1.20 1.47
CA GLN A 488 62.31 -0.73 0.61
C GLN A 488 63.63 -0.81 1.38
N SER A 489 64.10 -2.03 1.63
CA SER A 489 65.54 -2.31 1.82
C SER A 489 65.95 -3.74 1.49
N ILE A 490 65.05 -4.60 1.00
CA ILE A 490 65.36 -6.00 0.66
C ILE A 490 66.15 -6.16 -0.67
N PHE A 491 66.41 -5.06 -1.40
CA PHE A 491 67.20 -5.10 -2.64
C PHE A 491 68.47 -4.23 -2.64
N GLU A 492 68.93 -3.72 -1.49
CA GLU A 492 70.30 -3.22 -1.39
C GLU A 492 71.25 -4.43 -1.25
N GLY A 493 71.71 -4.99 -2.37
CA GLY A 493 72.80 -5.98 -2.37
C GLY A 493 72.71 -7.15 -3.34
N TYR A 494 71.74 -7.22 -4.24
CA TYR A 494 71.71 -8.26 -5.29
C TYR A 494 71.47 -7.66 -6.68
N SER A 495 72.56 -7.23 -7.32
CA SER A 495 72.93 -7.36 -8.75
C SER A 495 74.13 -6.47 -9.03
#